data_AF-A0A9W7GP02-F1
#
_entry.id   AF-A0A9W7GP02-F1
#
_cell.length_a   1.000
_cell.length_b   1.000
_cell.length_c   1.000
_cell.angle_alpha   90.00
_cell.angle_beta   90.00
_cell.angle_gamma   90.00
#
_symmetry.space_group_name_H-M   'P 1'
#
loop_
_entity.id
_entity.type
_entity.pdbx_description
1 polymer ?
#
loop_
_entity_poly.entity_id
_entity_poly.type
_entity_poly.pdbx_seq_one_letter_code
_entity_poly.pdbx_strand_id
1 'polypeptide(L)'
;MSRSYDYARPREADSLEYLGEKLKMDLRRNIRCIGNFPVLSDRWCDMADTLGRVATVSEAEAKLPKESEGATLWETEEAALRYVLEDGKLNLCLRNMVDFKQFEREQYKMGNSGIRTEHMSKMDKFEKGLGVVLKNAWSHVEAIQTTDLPLLIDYCSQVVKFGVENKEFVSTKVEDNSLCERQEVVVMHYIMDLMNRVDDIGEDRLMPLMKEKKLFSLMLRFINTWSTDMMEEHLIVGLTALALIIETEDFKTFKGEHIDEDDRDILVGLDDEEWLEDICDDDKIRRKVRPVLDVIRESKRMRK
;
A
#
# COMPACT_ATOMS: atom_id res chain seq x y z
N MET A 1 -31.47 51.60 36.74
CA MET A 1 -30.74 50.33 36.67
C MET A 1 -31.44 49.41 35.69
N SER A 2 -30.83 49.12 34.54
CA SER A 2 -31.03 47.87 33.81
C SER A 2 -29.86 47.71 32.86
N ARG A 3 -28.91 46.83 33.22
CA ARG A 3 -27.82 46.42 32.33
C ARG A 3 -28.37 45.31 31.45
N SER A 4 -28.61 45.61 30.17
CA SER A 4 -28.76 44.60 29.14
C SER A 4 -27.42 43.91 28.95
N TYR A 5 -27.31 42.66 29.37
CA TYR A 5 -26.21 41.79 28.99
C TYR A 5 -26.50 41.27 27.59
N ASP A 6 -25.81 41.83 26.60
CA ASP A 6 -25.72 41.25 25.26
C ASP A 6 -25.02 39.89 25.38
N TYR A 7 -25.79 38.80 25.30
CA TYR A 7 -25.24 37.49 24.98
C TYR A 7 -24.89 37.49 23.50
N ALA A 8 -23.65 37.83 23.18
CA ALA A 8 -23.08 37.56 21.87
C ALA A 8 -23.18 36.05 21.58
N ARG A 9 -23.97 35.67 20.57
CA ARG A 9 -23.96 34.30 20.04
C ARG A 9 -22.55 34.01 19.51
N PRO A 10 -21.97 32.82 19.76
CA PRO A 10 -20.69 32.46 19.15
C PRO A 10 -20.82 32.61 17.64
N ARG A 11 -19.88 33.31 17.00
CA ARG A 11 -19.85 33.43 15.54
C ARG A 11 -19.65 32.02 14.99
N GLU A 12 -20.35 31.65 13.91
CA GLU A 12 -20.26 30.31 13.31
C GLU A 12 -18.80 29.90 12.99
N ALA A 13 -17.92 30.87 12.72
CA ALA A 13 -16.48 30.67 12.59
C ALA A 13 -15.82 30.06 13.84
N ASP A 14 -16.15 30.56 15.04
CA ASP A 14 -15.63 30.03 16.32
C ASP A 14 -16.11 28.59 16.56
N SER A 15 -17.29 28.25 16.03
CA SER A 15 -17.86 26.89 16.14
C SER A 15 -17.22 25.89 15.19
N LEU A 16 -16.81 26.33 13.99
CA LEU A 16 -16.11 25.49 13.01
C LEU A 16 -14.65 25.24 13.41
N GLU A 17 -13.98 26.26 13.92
CA GLU A 17 -12.60 26.13 14.42
C GLU A 17 -12.55 25.17 15.62
N TYR A 18 -13.47 25.33 16.59
CA TYR A 18 -13.61 24.41 17.71
C TYR A 18 -13.92 22.97 17.28
N LEU A 19 -14.75 22.79 16.25
CA LEU A 19 -15.05 21.46 15.71
C LEU A 19 -13.80 20.84 15.05
N GLY A 20 -13.03 21.64 14.32
CA GLY A 20 -11.75 21.23 13.71
C GLY A 20 -10.72 20.80 14.75
N GLU A 21 -10.55 21.58 15.82
CA GLU A 21 -9.66 21.22 16.93
C GLU A 21 -10.09 19.93 17.63
N LYS A 22 -11.39 19.77 17.87
CA LYS A 22 -11.94 18.55 18.48
C LYS A 22 -11.68 17.32 17.61
N LEU A 23 -11.88 17.43 16.29
CA LEU A 23 -11.57 16.36 15.34
C LEU A 23 -10.09 15.99 15.35
N LYS A 24 -9.18 16.98 15.39
CA LYS A 24 -7.73 16.76 15.51
C LYS A 24 -7.37 16.07 16.83
N MET A 25 -7.99 16.46 17.94
CA MET A 25 -7.79 15.81 19.24
C MET A 25 -8.28 14.36 19.25
N ASP A 26 -9.46 14.11 18.71
CA ASP A 26 -10.03 12.77 18.59
C ASP A 26 -9.16 11.88 17.69
N LEU A 27 -8.66 12.41 16.57
CA LEU A 27 -7.72 11.72 15.67
C LEU A 27 -6.42 11.35 16.39
N ARG A 28 -5.80 12.29 17.12
CA ARG A 28 -4.56 12.00 17.86
C ARG A 28 -4.80 10.95 18.96
N ARG A 29 -5.94 11.00 19.65
CA ARG A 29 -6.33 9.96 20.62
C ARG A 29 -6.45 8.59 19.95
N ASN A 30 -7.10 8.52 18.80
CA ASN A 30 -7.27 7.28 18.04
C ASN A 30 -5.91 6.68 17.64
N ILE A 31 -4.97 7.50 17.19
CA ILE A 31 -3.62 7.04 16.82
C ILE A 31 -2.83 6.54 18.04
N ARG A 32 -2.96 7.21 19.19
CA ARG A 32 -2.34 6.74 20.45
C ARG A 32 -2.82 5.37 20.90
N CYS A 33 -4.07 5.02 20.58
CA CYS A 33 -4.65 3.70 20.87
C CYS A 33 -4.08 2.57 20.00
N ILE A 34 -3.35 2.88 18.92
CA ILE A 34 -2.68 1.86 18.11
C ILE A 34 -1.58 1.20 18.96
N GLY A 35 -1.73 -0.10 19.21
CA GLY A 35 -0.84 -0.88 20.05
C GLY A 35 -0.50 -2.23 19.41
N ASN A 36 0.46 -2.95 19.99
CA ASN A 36 0.66 -4.35 19.66
C ASN A 36 -0.26 -5.18 20.57
N PHE A 37 -1.32 -5.74 19.99
CA PHE A 37 -2.30 -6.56 20.69
C PHE A 37 -2.47 -7.88 19.94
N PRO A 38 -2.69 -9.01 20.64
CA PRO A 38 -2.99 -10.27 19.97
C PRO A 38 -4.19 -10.14 19.02
N VAL A 39 -4.06 -10.67 17.81
CA VAL A 39 -5.11 -10.64 16.79
C VAL A 39 -6.40 -11.24 17.35
N LEU A 40 -7.54 -10.57 17.12
CA LEU A 40 -8.87 -10.87 17.67
C LEU A 40 -9.06 -10.72 19.19
N SER A 41 -8.07 -10.24 19.95
CA SER A 41 -8.35 -9.79 21.32
C SER A 41 -9.30 -8.58 21.32
N ASP A 42 -10.04 -8.34 22.41
CA ASP A 42 -10.98 -7.22 22.52
C ASP A 42 -10.32 -5.87 22.17
N ARG A 43 -9.10 -5.63 22.69
CA ARG A 43 -8.33 -4.42 22.39
C ARG A 43 -7.91 -4.32 20.92
N TRP A 44 -7.61 -5.46 20.28
CA TRP A 44 -7.31 -5.49 18.86
C TRP A 44 -8.56 -5.17 18.03
N CYS A 45 -9.72 -5.72 18.41
CA CYS A 45 -11.00 -5.43 17.76
C CYS A 45 -11.42 -3.95 17.90
N ASP A 46 -11.17 -3.33 19.06
CA ASP A 46 -11.37 -1.89 19.26
C ASP A 46 -10.41 -1.05 18.40
N MET A 47 -9.16 -1.50 18.31
CA MET A 47 -8.15 -0.87 17.45
C MET A 47 -8.54 -0.99 15.96
N ALA A 48 -9.10 -2.12 15.52
CA ALA A 48 -9.55 -2.32 14.14
C ALA A 48 -10.64 -1.31 13.74
N ASP A 49 -11.63 -1.06 14.60
CA ASP A 49 -12.64 -0.02 14.35
C ASP A 49 -12.02 1.37 14.30
N THR A 50 -11.03 1.62 15.16
CA THR A 50 -10.32 2.89 15.24
C THR A 50 -9.51 3.15 13.96
N LEU A 51 -8.83 2.13 13.44
CA LEU A 51 -8.04 2.19 12.21
C LEU A 51 -8.90 2.51 10.99
N GLY A 52 -10.11 1.97 10.89
CA GLY A 52 -11.05 2.34 9.83
C GLY A 52 -11.33 3.86 9.80
N ARG A 53 -11.47 4.50 10.96
CA ARG A 53 -11.67 5.96 11.04
C ARG A 53 -10.41 6.74 10.67
N VAL A 54 -9.25 6.31 11.15
CA VAL A 54 -7.96 6.95 10.80
C VAL A 54 -7.70 6.87 9.30
N ALA A 55 -8.01 5.72 8.68
CA ALA A 55 -7.89 5.52 7.24
C ALA A 55 -8.77 6.48 6.45
N THR A 56 -10.04 6.63 6.82
CA THR A 56 -10.97 7.58 6.17
C THR A 56 -10.44 9.01 6.23
N VAL A 57 -9.92 9.44 7.38
CA VAL A 57 -9.33 10.78 7.52
C VAL A 57 -8.07 10.91 6.67
N SER A 58 -7.16 9.94 6.75
CA SER A 58 -5.91 9.93 5.96
C SER A 58 -6.18 9.97 4.46
N GLU A 59 -7.17 9.22 3.96
CA GLU A 59 -7.52 9.23 2.54
C GLU A 59 -8.21 10.52 2.08
N ALA A 60 -8.98 11.16 2.96
CA ALA A 60 -9.52 12.49 2.69
C ALA A 60 -8.40 13.55 2.64
N GLU A 61 -7.46 13.49 3.58
CA GLU A 61 -6.29 14.39 3.64
C GLU A 61 -5.39 14.23 2.41
N ALA A 62 -5.13 12.99 1.98
CA ALA A 62 -4.29 12.70 0.81
C ALA A 62 -4.85 13.26 -0.52
N LYS A 63 -6.16 13.52 -0.59
CA LYS A 63 -6.85 14.10 -1.76
C LYS A 63 -6.87 15.63 -1.73
N LEU A 64 -6.40 16.27 -0.66
CA LEU A 64 -6.34 17.72 -0.59
C LEU A 64 -5.26 18.26 -1.56
N PRO A 65 -5.49 19.43 -2.18
CA PRO A 65 -4.50 20.07 -3.02
C PRO A 65 -3.21 20.32 -2.23
N LYS A 66 -2.07 19.90 -2.78
CA LYS A 66 -0.74 20.22 -2.23
C LYS A 66 -0.30 21.58 -2.76
N GLU A 67 0.27 22.42 -1.90
CA GLU A 67 0.72 23.77 -2.28
C GLU A 67 1.85 23.74 -3.31
N SER A 68 2.68 22.69 -3.30
CA SER A 68 3.74 22.45 -4.27
C SER A 68 3.92 20.96 -4.58
N GLU A 69 4.37 20.66 -5.80
CA GLU A 69 4.87 19.32 -6.13
C GLU A 69 6.08 19.00 -5.25
N GLY A 70 6.03 17.87 -4.52
CA GLY A 70 7.09 17.47 -3.60
C GLY A 70 7.03 18.11 -2.21
N ALA A 71 5.92 18.74 -1.82
CA ALA A 71 5.70 19.20 -0.45
C ALA A 71 5.96 18.08 0.57
N THR A 72 6.72 18.40 1.61
CA THR A 72 7.03 17.51 2.73
C THR A 72 5.78 17.19 3.54
N LEU A 73 5.78 16.09 4.30
CA LEU A 73 4.65 15.74 5.16
C LEU A 73 4.30 16.84 6.19
N TRP A 74 5.30 17.66 6.54
CA TRP A 74 5.16 18.77 7.49
C TRP A 74 4.52 20.02 6.87
N GLU A 75 4.52 20.11 5.54
CA GLU A 75 3.96 21.21 4.76
C GLU A 75 2.56 20.89 4.22
N THR A 76 2.15 19.61 4.17
CA THR A 76 0.79 19.21 3.76
C THR A 76 -0.19 19.24 4.92
N GLU A 77 -1.50 19.21 4.66
CA GLU A 77 -2.57 19.14 5.68
C GLU A 77 -2.84 17.71 6.21
N GLU A 78 -1.88 16.79 6.08
CA GLU A 78 -2.00 15.36 6.46
C GLU A 78 -1.72 15.12 7.95
N ALA A 79 -2.62 15.61 8.81
CA ALA A 79 -2.50 15.50 10.27
C ALA A 79 -2.50 14.04 10.76
N ALA A 80 -3.26 13.15 10.12
CA ALA A 80 -3.31 11.74 10.51
C ALA A 80 -1.92 11.08 10.41
N LEU A 81 -1.25 11.28 9.28
CA LEU A 81 0.06 10.70 9.02
C LEU A 81 1.13 11.35 9.88
N ARG A 82 1.07 12.68 10.07
CA ARG A 82 1.98 13.40 10.99
C ARG A 82 1.92 12.82 12.39
N TYR A 83 0.73 12.59 12.94
CA TYR A 83 0.59 11.98 14.27
C TYR A 83 1.11 10.53 14.33
N VAL A 84 0.96 9.74 13.26
CA VAL A 84 1.53 8.38 13.19
C VAL A 84 3.06 8.44 13.26
N LEU A 85 3.71 9.37 12.55
CA LEU A 85 5.15 9.53 12.57
C LEU A 85 5.66 10.13 13.89
N GLU A 86 5.03 11.21 14.38
CA GLU A 86 5.38 11.87 15.65
C GLU A 86 5.34 10.91 16.84
N ASP A 87 4.30 10.07 16.93
CA ASP A 87 4.13 9.12 18.03
C ASP A 87 4.90 7.80 17.79
N GLY A 88 5.74 7.73 16.74
CA GLY A 88 6.62 6.58 16.44
C GLY A 88 5.88 5.29 16.07
N LYS A 89 4.68 5.41 15.48
CA LYS A 89 3.76 4.30 15.24
C LYS A 89 3.93 3.61 13.88
N LEU A 90 4.67 4.19 12.93
CA LEU A 90 4.79 3.64 11.57
C LEU A 90 5.29 2.19 11.54
N ASN A 91 6.44 1.90 12.15
CA ASN A 91 6.98 0.53 12.21
C ASN A 91 6.17 -0.40 13.14
N LEU A 92 5.35 0.15 14.05
CA LEU A 92 4.37 -0.65 14.79
C LEU A 92 3.21 -1.06 13.88
N CYS A 93 2.70 -0.15 13.06
CA CYS A 93 1.68 -0.43 12.05
C CYS A 93 2.15 -1.52 11.09
N LEU A 94 3.38 -1.43 10.57
CA LEU A 94 3.93 -2.47 9.70
C LEU A 94 3.99 -3.84 10.40
N ARG A 95 4.52 -3.92 11.62
CA ARG A 95 4.56 -5.18 12.40
C ARG A 95 3.17 -5.76 12.66
N ASN A 96 2.21 -4.91 13.05
CA ASN A 96 0.84 -5.34 13.26
C ASN A 96 0.20 -5.91 11.98
N MET A 97 0.53 -5.34 10.80
CA MET A 97 0.05 -5.86 9.52
C MET A 97 0.71 -7.21 9.19
N VAL A 98 2.00 -7.38 9.45
CA VAL A 98 2.71 -8.66 9.30
C VAL A 98 2.04 -9.74 10.16
N ASP A 99 1.86 -9.46 11.46
CA ASP A 99 1.23 -10.40 12.40
C ASP A 99 -0.19 -10.78 11.96
N PHE A 100 -0.96 -9.79 11.48
CA PHE A 100 -2.30 -10.02 10.95
C PHE A 100 -2.31 -10.91 9.71
N LYS A 101 -1.45 -10.64 8.71
CA LYS A 101 -1.41 -11.45 7.48
C LYS A 101 -0.88 -12.85 7.74
N GLN A 102 0.02 -13.03 8.70
CA GLN A 102 0.41 -14.36 9.15
C GLN A 102 -0.80 -15.09 9.75
N PHE A 103 -1.51 -14.45 10.68
CA PHE A 103 -2.71 -15.00 11.30
C PHE A 103 -3.79 -15.37 10.26
N GLU A 104 -4.09 -14.48 9.32
CA GLU A 104 -5.10 -14.70 8.27
C GLU A 104 -4.79 -15.94 7.43
N ARG A 105 -3.52 -16.11 7.03
CA ARG A 105 -3.08 -17.29 6.25
C ARG A 105 -3.15 -18.58 7.05
N GLU A 106 -2.81 -18.54 8.33
CA GLU A 106 -2.93 -19.69 9.23
C GLU A 106 -4.41 -20.07 9.40
N GLN A 107 -5.30 -19.10 9.59
CA GLN A 107 -6.74 -19.34 9.68
C GLN A 107 -7.30 -19.91 8.37
N TYR A 108 -6.89 -19.37 7.22
CA TYR A 108 -7.29 -19.90 5.92
C TYR A 108 -6.93 -21.38 5.77
N LYS A 109 -5.69 -21.76 6.13
CA LYS A 109 -5.24 -23.17 6.11
C LYS A 109 -6.02 -24.07 7.06
N MET A 110 -6.55 -23.51 8.16
CA MET A 110 -7.41 -24.21 9.12
C MET A 110 -8.90 -24.16 8.73
N GLY A 111 -9.26 -23.65 7.55
CA GLY A 111 -10.64 -23.51 7.11
C GLY A 111 -11.45 -22.48 7.93
N ASN A 112 -10.77 -21.46 8.46
CA ASN A 112 -11.32 -20.41 9.32
C ASN A 112 -12.01 -20.96 10.59
N SER A 113 -11.54 -22.10 11.09
CA SER A 113 -12.08 -22.74 12.29
C SER A 113 -11.99 -21.80 13.51
N GLY A 114 -13.14 -21.54 14.14
CA GLY A 114 -13.23 -20.67 15.33
C GLY A 114 -13.35 -19.17 15.01
N ILE A 115 -13.35 -18.77 13.74
CA ILE A 115 -13.56 -17.38 13.33
C ILE A 115 -15.06 -17.11 13.18
N ARG A 116 -15.56 -16.18 14.00
CA ARG A 116 -16.96 -15.74 13.96
C ARG A 116 -17.14 -14.65 12.91
N THR A 117 -18.38 -14.46 12.44
CA THR A 117 -18.72 -13.38 11.50
C THR A 117 -18.35 -11.99 12.02
N GLU A 118 -18.50 -11.76 13.34
CA GLU A 118 -18.07 -10.51 13.98
C GLU A 118 -16.55 -10.27 13.84
N HIS A 119 -15.74 -11.32 13.97
CA HIS A 119 -14.29 -11.27 13.79
C HIS A 119 -13.93 -10.96 12.33
N MET A 120 -14.62 -11.57 11.36
CA MET A 120 -14.39 -11.28 9.93
C MET A 120 -14.56 -9.79 9.63
N SER A 121 -15.59 -9.14 10.18
CA SER A 121 -15.78 -7.69 10.03
C SER A 121 -14.65 -6.87 10.65
N LYS A 122 -14.08 -7.31 11.78
CA LYS A 122 -12.92 -6.65 12.41
C LYS A 122 -11.65 -6.83 11.60
N MET A 123 -11.42 -8.04 11.09
CA MET A 123 -10.31 -8.37 10.18
C MET A 123 -10.35 -7.51 8.93
N ASP A 124 -11.53 -7.36 8.33
CA ASP A 124 -11.73 -6.50 7.15
C ASP A 124 -11.36 -5.05 7.42
N LYS A 125 -11.92 -4.45 8.48
CA LYS A 125 -11.63 -3.07 8.88
C LYS A 125 -10.16 -2.85 9.21
N PHE A 126 -9.54 -3.83 9.87
CA PHE A 126 -8.13 -3.76 10.22
C PHE A 126 -7.24 -3.76 8.97
N GLU A 127 -7.41 -4.74 8.09
CA GLU A 127 -6.58 -4.89 6.89
C GLU A 127 -6.69 -3.67 5.98
N LYS A 128 -7.92 -3.29 5.65
CA LYS A 128 -8.18 -2.15 4.76
C LYS A 128 -7.72 -0.84 5.41
N GLY A 129 -8.09 -0.62 6.66
CA GLY A 129 -7.78 0.61 7.38
C GLY A 129 -6.28 0.81 7.56
N LEU A 130 -5.58 -0.22 8.07
CA LEU A 130 -4.14 -0.14 8.27
C LEU A 130 -3.39 -0.10 6.93
N GLY A 131 -3.89 -0.79 5.90
CA GLY A 131 -3.34 -0.75 4.55
C GLY A 131 -3.35 0.66 3.96
N VAL A 132 -4.46 1.37 4.06
CA VAL A 132 -4.56 2.78 3.60
C VAL A 132 -3.62 3.69 4.39
N VAL A 133 -3.54 3.54 5.71
CA VAL A 133 -2.63 4.34 6.54
C VAL A 133 -1.18 4.14 6.12
N LEU A 134 -0.75 2.90 5.90
CA LEU A 134 0.60 2.56 5.46
C LEU A 134 0.87 3.07 4.04
N LYS A 135 -0.06 2.86 3.10
CA LYS A 135 0.01 3.34 1.71
C LYS A 135 0.27 4.85 1.68
N ASN A 136 -0.58 5.61 2.37
CA ASN A 136 -0.48 7.06 2.35
C ASN A 136 0.78 7.53 3.08
N ALA A 137 1.18 6.87 4.18
CA ALA A 137 2.43 7.19 4.87
C ALA A 137 3.64 7.09 3.93
N TRP A 138 3.80 5.99 3.20
CA TRP A 138 4.95 5.77 2.33
C TRP A 138 4.96 6.60 1.04
N SER A 139 3.87 7.34 0.74
CA SER A 139 3.94 8.39 -0.29
C SER A 139 4.87 9.56 0.09
N HIS A 140 5.27 9.64 1.37
CA HIS A 140 6.16 10.65 1.94
C HIS A 140 7.56 10.09 2.24
N VAL A 141 8.59 10.85 1.87
CA VAL A 141 9.99 10.43 2.02
C VAL A 141 10.40 10.26 3.49
N GLU A 142 9.85 11.08 4.39
CA GLU A 142 10.12 11.07 5.83
C GLU A 142 9.65 9.77 6.48
N ALA A 143 8.51 9.24 6.02
CA ALA A 143 8.01 7.95 6.46
C ALA A 143 8.95 6.84 5.98
N ILE A 144 9.36 6.86 4.71
CA ILE A 144 10.25 5.84 4.14
C ILE A 144 11.61 5.84 4.86
N GLN A 145 12.20 7.00 5.12
CA GLN A 145 13.51 7.12 5.78
C GLN A 145 13.54 6.52 7.20
N THR A 146 12.40 6.48 7.88
CA THR A 146 12.27 5.90 9.23
C THR A 146 11.74 4.46 9.23
N THR A 147 11.37 3.94 8.06
CA THR A 147 10.80 2.60 7.91
C THR A 147 11.86 1.51 8.03
N ASP A 148 11.50 0.40 8.67
CA ASP A 148 12.25 -0.85 8.62
C ASP A 148 12.12 -1.48 7.22
N LEU A 149 13.01 -1.08 6.30
CA LEU A 149 12.99 -1.53 4.90
C LEU A 149 13.12 -3.06 4.76
N PRO A 150 14.03 -3.75 5.48
CA PRO A 150 14.07 -5.22 5.45
C PRO A 150 12.72 -5.86 5.78
N LEU A 151 12.04 -5.40 6.83
CA LEU A 151 10.73 -5.94 7.20
C LEU A 151 9.66 -5.65 6.15
N LEU A 152 9.65 -4.44 5.57
CA LEU A 152 8.68 -4.07 4.53
C LEU A 152 8.86 -4.90 3.26
N ILE A 153 10.10 -5.03 2.77
CA ILE A 153 10.38 -5.81 1.55
C ILE A 153 10.07 -7.29 1.76
N ASP A 154 10.43 -7.84 2.93
CA ASP A 154 10.09 -9.21 3.28
C ASP A 154 8.55 -9.39 3.34
N TYR A 155 7.82 -8.48 3.99
CA TYR A 155 6.37 -8.50 4.05
C TYR A 155 5.71 -8.47 2.65
N CYS A 156 6.11 -7.52 1.79
CA CYS A 156 5.60 -7.41 0.43
C CYS A 156 5.84 -8.72 -0.35
N SER A 157 7.06 -9.27 -0.28
CA SER A 157 7.40 -10.52 -0.96
C SER A 157 6.54 -11.69 -0.47
N GLN A 158 6.32 -11.80 0.85
CA GLN A 158 5.51 -12.85 1.43
C GLN A 158 4.05 -12.75 1.01
N VAL A 159 3.49 -11.53 0.90
CA VAL A 159 2.12 -11.28 0.42
C VAL A 159 1.95 -11.70 -1.03
N VAL A 160 2.80 -11.18 -1.92
CA VAL A 160 2.71 -11.49 -3.35
C VAL A 160 2.93 -12.99 -3.59
N LYS A 161 3.95 -13.57 -2.96
CA LYS A 161 4.24 -15.01 -3.06
C LYS A 161 3.05 -15.87 -2.65
N PHE A 162 2.45 -15.58 -1.50
CA PHE A 162 1.29 -16.35 -1.03
C PHE A 162 0.11 -16.22 -1.99
N GLY A 163 -0.14 -15.02 -2.54
CA GLY A 163 -1.21 -14.78 -3.51
C GLY A 163 -1.01 -15.49 -4.85
N VAL A 164 0.24 -15.70 -5.27
CA VAL A 164 0.56 -16.51 -6.46
C VAL A 164 0.40 -18.01 -6.17
N GLU A 165 0.85 -18.48 -4.99
CA GLU A 165 0.87 -19.90 -4.62
C GLU A 165 -0.50 -20.45 -4.18
N ASN A 166 -1.40 -19.60 -3.69
CA ASN A 166 -2.69 -20.00 -3.11
C ASN A 166 -3.82 -19.27 -3.83
N LYS A 167 -4.12 -19.70 -5.07
CA LYS A 167 -5.06 -18.97 -5.93
C LYS A 167 -6.45 -18.90 -5.33
N GLU A 168 -6.91 -19.99 -4.72
CA GLU A 168 -8.21 -20.09 -4.08
C GLU A 168 -8.38 -19.06 -2.95
N PHE A 169 -7.30 -18.72 -2.23
CA PHE A 169 -7.33 -17.68 -1.20
C PHE A 169 -7.63 -16.30 -1.82
N VAL A 170 -6.98 -15.97 -2.92
CA VAL A 170 -7.19 -14.70 -3.62
C VAL A 170 -8.54 -14.68 -4.34
N SER A 171 -8.98 -15.81 -4.92
CA SER A 171 -10.29 -15.92 -5.57
C SER A 171 -11.45 -15.56 -4.64
N THR A 172 -11.37 -15.88 -3.34
CA THR A 172 -12.40 -15.44 -2.38
C THR A 172 -12.54 -13.91 -2.30
N LYS A 173 -11.44 -13.18 -2.54
CA LYS A 173 -11.39 -11.71 -2.53
C LYS A 173 -11.82 -11.10 -3.87
N VAL A 174 -11.72 -11.88 -4.95
CA VAL A 174 -12.31 -11.53 -6.25
C VAL A 174 -13.83 -11.66 -6.17
N GLU A 175 -14.31 -12.79 -5.64
CA GLU A 175 -15.74 -13.09 -5.50
C GLU A 175 -16.49 -12.07 -4.63
N ASP A 176 -15.87 -11.55 -3.58
CA ASP A 176 -16.44 -10.51 -2.71
C ASP A 176 -16.17 -9.08 -3.20
N ASN A 177 -15.56 -8.93 -4.39
CA ASN A 177 -15.16 -7.66 -5.01
C ASN A 177 -14.32 -6.77 -4.08
N SER A 178 -13.48 -7.37 -3.23
CA SER A 178 -12.61 -6.64 -2.30
C SER A 178 -11.12 -6.68 -2.65
N LEU A 179 -10.69 -7.51 -3.63
CA LEU A 179 -9.28 -7.75 -3.96
C LEU A 179 -8.43 -6.47 -4.02
N CYS A 180 -8.95 -5.42 -4.65
CA CYS A 180 -8.26 -4.16 -4.85
C CYS A 180 -7.93 -3.41 -3.54
N GLU A 181 -8.69 -3.66 -2.47
CA GLU A 181 -8.49 -3.08 -1.13
C GLU A 181 -7.60 -3.96 -0.23
N ARG A 182 -7.21 -5.14 -0.72
CA ARG A 182 -6.48 -6.16 0.07
C ARG A 182 -4.99 -6.00 -0.10
N GLN A 183 -4.25 -6.52 0.88
CA GLN A 183 -2.79 -6.40 0.87
C GLN A 183 -2.16 -7.02 -0.38
N GLU A 184 -2.78 -8.04 -0.98
CA GLU A 184 -2.31 -8.66 -2.22
C GLU A 184 -2.12 -7.65 -3.37
N VAL A 185 -2.98 -6.63 -3.44
CA VAL A 185 -2.86 -5.54 -4.43
C VAL A 185 -2.14 -4.33 -3.84
N VAL A 186 -2.47 -3.96 -2.59
CA VAL A 186 -1.97 -2.74 -1.96
C VAL A 186 -0.44 -2.76 -1.81
N VAL A 187 0.19 -3.92 -1.65
CA VAL A 187 1.67 -4.00 -1.60
C VAL A 187 2.36 -3.52 -2.88
N MET A 188 1.69 -3.56 -4.04
CA MET A 188 2.25 -2.98 -5.27
C MET A 188 2.39 -1.46 -5.17
N HIS A 189 1.46 -0.79 -4.47
CA HIS A 189 1.55 0.65 -4.19
C HIS A 189 2.73 0.95 -3.27
N TYR A 190 2.93 0.15 -2.22
CA TYR A 190 4.08 0.31 -1.32
C TYR A 190 5.41 0.22 -2.09
N ILE A 191 5.52 -0.75 -2.98
CA ILE A 191 6.73 -0.95 -3.79
C ILE A 191 6.90 0.21 -4.78
N MET A 192 5.83 0.64 -5.46
CA MET A 192 5.88 1.80 -6.35
C MET A 192 6.36 3.06 -5.61
N ASP A 193 5.82 3.34 -4.43
CA ASP A 193 6.19 4.52 -3.64
C ASP A 193 7.63 4.46 -3.13
N LEU A 194 8.11 3.29 -2.71
CA LEU A 194 9.53 3.07 -2.39
C LEU A 194 10.42 3.35 -3.61
N MET A 195 10.06 2.80 -4.77
CA MET A 195 10.87 2.91 -5.98
C MET A 195 10.86 4.32 -6.57
N ASN A 196 9.78 5.08 -6.43
CA ASN A 196 9.73 6.51 -6.77
C ASN A 196 10.72 7.35 -5.94
N ARG A 197 11.21 6.81 -4.82
CA ARG A 197 12.14 7.46 -3.88
C ARG A 197 13.46 6.71 -3.78
N VAL A 198 13.78 5.85 -4.76
CA VAL A 198 14.98 5.01 -4.72
C VAL A 198 16.26 5.85 -4.55
N ASP A 199 16.32 7.03 -5.17
CA ASP A 199 17.45 7.97 -5.04
C ASP A 199 17.59 8.53 -3.61
N ASP A 200 16.47 8.83 -2.94
CA ASP A 200 16.46 9.32 -1.56
C ASP A 200 16.85 8.23 -0.54
N ILE A 201 16.62 6.97 -0.90
CA ILE A 201 16.83 5.80 -0.02
C ILE A 201 18.23 5.20 -0.23
N GLY A 202 18.69 5.18 -1.48
CA GLY A 202 19.86 4.46 -1.98
C GLY A 202 19.49 3.11 -2.62
N GLU A 203 19.82 2.92 -3.90
CA GLU A 203 19.65 1.66 -4.62
C GLU A 203 20.38 0.50 -3.90
N ASP A 204 21.57 0.78 -3.36
CA ASP A 204 22.42 -0.17 -2.62
C ASP A 204 21.76 -0.74 -1.36
N ARG A 205 20.75 -0.05 -0.82
CA ARG A 205 19.99 -0.51 0.35
C ARG A 205 18.73 -1.30 -0.03
N LEU A 206 18.09 -0.96 -1.15
CA LEU A 206 16.82 -1.57 -1.57
C LEU A 206 17.03 -2.78 -2.49
N MET A 207 17.85 -2.62 -3.52
CA MET A 207 17.98 -3.62 -4.59
C MET A 207 18.49 -4.99 -4.11
N PRO A 208 19.45 -5.08 -3.16
CA PRO A 208 19.84 -6.37 -2.60
C PRO A 208 18.68 -7.10 -1.92
N LEU A 209 17.82 -6.39 -1.19
CA LEU A 209 16.65 -6.97 -0.53
C LEU A 209 15.62 -7.45 -1.56
N MET A 210 15.34 -6.65 -2.59
CA MET A 210 14.40 -7.02 -3.66
C MET A 210 14.87 -8.26 -4.42
N LYS A 211 16.18 -8.34 -4.68
CA LYS A 211 16.83 -9.49 -5.34
C LYS A 211 16.77 -10.74 -4.47
N GLU A 212 17.15 -10.65 -3.19
CA GLU A 212 17.07 -11.76 -2.23
C GLU A 212 15.65 -12.35 -2.18
N LYS A 213 14.64 -11.48 -2.18
CA LYS A 213 13.23 -11.89 -2.10
C LYS A 213 12.60 -12.19 -3.46
N LYS A 214 13.33 -12.06 -4.57
CA LYS A 214 12.82 -12.21 -5.95
C LYS A 214 11.57 -11.37 -6.22
N LEU A 215 11.51 -10.17 -5.66
CA LEU A 215 10.28 -9.37 -5.63
C LEU A 215 9.78 -9.00 -7.04
N PHE A 216 10.70 -8.69 -7.97
CA PHE A 216 10.36 -8.44 -9.37
C PHE A 216 9.60 -9.61 -10.01
N SER A 217 10.19 -10.82 -9.95
CA SER A 217 9.61 -12.06 -10.47
C SER A 217 8.24 -12.36 -9.83
N LEU A 218 8.13 -12.20 -8.51
CA LEU A 218 6.87 -12.43 -7.79
C LEU A 218 5.77 -11.46 -8.24
N MET A 219 6.08 -10.16 -8.37
CA MET A 219 5.12 -9.16 -8.84
C MET A 219 4.68 -9.43 -10.28
N LEU A 220 5.63 -9.74 -11.16
CA LEU A 220 5.35 -10.09 -12.54
C LEU A 220 4.38 -11.29 -12.64
N ARG A 221 4.65 -12.36 -11.88
CA ARG A 221 3.78 -13.54 -11.79
C ARG A 221 2.39 -13.21 -11.25
N PHE A 222 2.32 -12.34 -10.24
CA PHE A 222 1.05 -11.93 -9.65
C PHE A 222 0.20 -11.12 -10.63
N ILE A 223 0.79 -10.12 -11.29
CA ILE A 223 0.11 -9.32 -12.33
C ILE A 223 -0.38 -10.23 -13.45
N ASN A 224 0.46 -11.14 -13.96
CA ASN A 224 0.06 -12.09 -15.00
C ASN A 224 -1.05 -13.05 -14.54
N THR A 225 -1.14 -13.36 -13.25
CA THR A 225 -2.15 -14.28 -12.74
C THR A 225 -3.51 -13.61 -12.52
N TRP A 226 -3.51 -12.34 -12.10
CA TRP A 226 -4.71 -11.64 -11.61
C TRP A 226 -5.09 -10.42 -12.44
N SER A 227 -4.47 -10.20 -13.60
CA SER A 227 -4.69 -9.03 -14.44
C SER A 227 -6.16 -8.82 -14.79
N THR A 228 -6.87 -9.90 -15.11
CA THR A 228 -8.29 -9.88 -15.48
C THR A 228 -9.24 -9.54 -14.34
N ASP A 229 -8.80 -9.71 -13.09
CA ASP A 229 -9.62 -9.50 -11.89
C ASP A 229 -9.27 -8.19 -11.15
N MET A 230 -8.25 -7.47 -11.62
CA MET A 230 -7.80 -6.21 -11.03
C MET A 230 -8.30 -5.02 -11.85
N MET A 231 -8.59 -3.91 -11.16
CA MET A 231 -8.86 -2.65 -11.82
C MET A 231 -7.61 -2.12 -12.54
N GLU A 232 -7.82 -1.47 -13.68
CA GLU A 232 -6.77 -0.89 -14.53
C GLU A 232 -5.79 -0.01 -13.74
N GLU A 233 -6.29 0.82 -12.82
CA GLU A 233 -5.47 1.69 -11.98
C GLU A 233 -4.41 0.93 -11.17
N HIS A 234 -4.70 -0.30 -10.72
CA HIS A 234 -3.77 -1.12 -9.96
C HIS A 234 -2.79 -1.88 -10.85
N LEU A 235 -3.19 -2.22 -12.07
CA LEU A 235 -2.29 -2.76 -13.10
C LEU A 235 -1.25 -1.71 -13.49
N ILE A 236 -1.68 -0.46 -13.68
CA ILE A 236 -0.79 0.67 -13.95
C ILE A 236 0.23 0.84 -12.83
N VAL A 237 -0.20 0.76 -11.57
CA VAL A 237 0.69 0.84 -10.40
C VAL A 237 1.69 -0.32 -10.40
N GLY A 238 1.23 -1.55 -10.61
CA GLY A 238 2.10 -2.73 -10.68
C GLY A 238 3.14 -2.63 -11.80
N LEU A 239 2.72 -2.25 -13.01
CA LEU A 239 3.61 -2.03 -14.15
C LEU A 239 4.58 -0.88 -13.92
N THR A 240 4.14 0.20 -13.26
CA THR A 240 5.00 1.34 -12.92
C THR A 240 6.05 0.93 -11.90
N ALA A 241 5.69 0.17 -10.87
CA ALA A 241 6.66 -0.38 -9.92
C ALA A 241 7.72 -1.26 -10.63
N LEU A 242 7.29 -2.17 -11.53
CA LEU A 242 8.22 -2.97 -12.34
C LEU A 242 9.11 -2.10 -13.22
N ALA A 243 8.56 -1.05 -13.84
CA ALA A 243 9.32 -0.12 -14.67
C ALA A 243 10.42 0.59 -13.88
N LEU A 244 10.10 1.09 -12.68
CA LEU A 244 11.06 1.76 -11.82
C LEU A 244 12.17 0.80 -11.36
N ILE A 245 11.85 -0.47 -11.06
CA ILE A 245 12.85 -1.50 -10.77
C ILE A 245 13.78 -1.71 -11.97
N ILE A 246 13.24 -1.82 -13.18
CA ILE A 246 14.02 -1.99 -14.42
C ILE A 246 14.95 -0.80 -14.68
N GLU A 247 14.54 0.40 -14.27
CA GLU A 247 15.32 1.61 -14.47
C GLU A 247 16.52 1.76 -13.52
N THR A 248 16.58 0.99 -12.44
CA THR A 248 17.73 1.00 -11.52
C THR A 248 19.04 0.56 -12.18
N GLU A 249 20.16 1.07 -11.69
CA GLU A 249 21.49 0.66 -12.16
C GLU A 249 21.77 -0.80 -11.84
N ASP A 250 21.34 -1.28 -10.67
CA ASP A 250 21.49 -2.69 -10.29
C ASP A 250 20.78 -3.62 -11.28
N PHE A 251 19.53 -3.32 -11.67
CA PHE A 251 18.80 -4.16 -12.61
C PHE A 251 19.44 -4.16 -13.99
N LYS A 252 19.83 -2.98 -14.49
CA LYS A 252 20.50 -2.85 -15.79
C LYS A 252 21.83 -3.62 -15.84
N THR A 253 22.55 -3.66 -14.73
CA THR A 253 23.85 -4.35 -14.62
C THR A 253 23.69 -5.86 -14.42
N PHE A 254 22.75 -6.28 -13.59
CA PHE A 254 22.58 -7.66 -13.12
C PHE A 254 21.24 -8.27 -13.55
N LYS A 255 20.78 -7.98 -14.77
CA LYS A 255 19.46 -8.40 -15.27
C LYS A 255 19.15 -9.89 -15.08
N GLY A 256 20.13 -10.76 -15.31
CA GLY A 256 19.97 -12.21 -15.15
C GLY A 256 19.78 -12.68 -13.71
N GLU A 257 20.06 -11.84 -12.72
CA GLU A 257 19.77 -12.13 -11.30
C GLU A 257 18.34 -11.76 -10.92
N HIS A 258 17.67 -10.94 -11.74
CA HIS A 258 16.30 -10.46 -11.51
C HIS A 258 15.23 -11.18 -12.35
N ILE A 259 15.60 -11.65 -13.54
CA ILE A 259 14.70 -12.34 -14.49
C ILE A 259 15.23 -13.74 -14.80
N ASP A 260 14.45 -14.76 -14.47
CA ASP A 260 14.72 -16.15 -14.88
C ASP A 260 14.03 -16.53 -16.20
N GLU A 261 14.15 -17.79 -16.64
CA GLU A 261 13.54 -18.24 -17.90
C GLU A 261 12.01 -18.23 -17.85
N ASP A 262 11.42 -18.61 -16.71
CA ASP A 262 9.96 -18.60 -16.52
C ASP A 262 9.41 -17.16 -16.60
N ASP A 263 10.13 -16.21 -15.99
CA ASP A 263 9.77 -14.79 -16.03
C ASP A 263 9.80 -14.24 -17.47
N ARG A 264 10.74 -14.70 -18.31
CA ARG A 264 10.78 -14.32 -19.73
C ARG A 264 9.57 -14.83 -20.48
N ASP A 265 9.14 -16.06 -20.22
CA ASP A 265 7.95 -16.61 -20.86
C ASP A 265 6.70 -15.83 -20.46
N ILE A 266 6.59 -15.42 -19.19
CA ILE A 266 5.51 -14.54 -18.72
C ILE A 266 5.57 -13.18 -19.43
N LEU A 267 6.74 -12.53 -19.48
CA LEU A 267 6.92 -11.25 -20.19
C LEU A 267 6.51 -11.34 -21.66
N VAL A 268 6.84 -12.46 -22.33
CA VAL A 268 6.44 -12.69 -23.72
C VAL A 268 4.92 -12.82 -23.86
N GLY A 269 4.26 -13.51 -22.91
CA GLY A 269 2.82 -13.67 -22.89
C GLY A 269 2.07 -12.35 -22.62
N LEU A 270 2.61 -11.48 -21.76
CA LEU A 270 2.01 -10.18 -21.45
C LEU A 270 1.81 -9.28 -22.68
N ASP A 271 2.68 -9.35 -23.68
CA ASP A 271 2.55 -8.55 -24.92
C ASP A 271 1.35 -8.98 -25.78
N ASP A 272 0.77 -10.15 -25.51
CA ASP A 272 -0.39 -10.68 -26.22
C ASP A 272 -1.71 -10.41 -25.45
N GLU A 273 -1.65 -9.73 -24.31
CA GLU A 273 -2.79 -9.41 -23.44
C GLU A 273 -3.47 -8.08 -23.81
N GLU A 274 -4.79 -8.09 -24.03
CA GLU A 274 -5.58 -6.92 -24.45
C GLU A 274 -5.51 -5.77 -23.42
N TRP A 275 -5.54 -6.10 -22.13
CA TRP A 275 -5.50 -5.09 -21.06
C TRP A 275 -4.21 -4.26 -21.07
N LEU A 276 -3.08 -4.83 -21.53
CA LEU A 276 -1.81 -4.10 -21.61
C LEU A 276 -1.84 -3.11 -22.79
N GLU A 277 -2.49 -3.48 -23.89
CA GLU A 277 -2.72 -2.60 -25.03
C GLU A 277 -3.60 -1.42 -24.61
N ASP A 278 -4.73 -1.69 -23.95
CA ASP A 278 -5.67 -0.68 -23.45
C ASP A 278 -4.98 0.34 -22.52
N ILE A 279 -4.19 -0.14 -21.55
CA ILE A 279 -3.41 0.74 -20.66
C ILE A 279 -2.43 1.63 -21.45
N CYS A 280 -1.87 1.11 -22.54
CA CYS A 280 -0.88 1.80 -23.35
C CYS A 280 -1.49 2.78 -24.37
N ASP A 281 -2.82 2.86 -24.49
CA ASP A 281 -3.50 3.89 -25.30
C ASP A 281 -3.31 5.31 -24.72
N ASP A 282 -3.13 5.43 -23.40
CA ASP A 282 -2.70 6.68 -22.78
C ASP A 282 -1.19 6.87 -22.96
N ASP A 283 -0.81 7.86 -23.77
CA ASP A 283 0.58 8.23 -24.04
C ASP A 283 1.42 8.52 -22.79
N LYS A 284 0.83 9.08 -21.73
CA LYS A 284 1.54 9.36 -20.47
C LYS A 284 1.81 8.06 -19.74
N ILE A 285 0.84 7.16 -19.67
CA ILE A 285 1.00 5.86 -19.02
C ILE A 285 2.01 5.01 -19.80
N ARG A 286 1.87 4.96 -21.13
CA ARG A 286 2.80 4.27 -22.02
C ARG A 286 4.26 4.70 -21.81
N ARG A 287 4.49 6.00 -21.59
CA ARG A 287 5.83 6.51 -21.26
C ARG A 287 6.34 5.99 -19.92
N LYS A 288 5.49 5.94 -18.90
CA LYS A 288 5.86 5.44 -17.56
C LYS A 288 6.20 3.95 -17.58
N VAL A 289 5.42 3.13 -18.29
CA VAL A 289 5.63 1.66 -18.34
C VAL A 289 6.58 1.22 -19.46
N ARG A 290 7.16 2.16 -20.21
CA ARG A 290 8.07 1.87 -21.33
C ARG A 290 9.22 0.93 -20.97
N PRO A 291 9.89 1.04 -19.81
CA PRO A 291 10.94 0.09 -19.43
C PRO A 291 10.47 -1.36 -19.44
N VAL A 292 9.23 -1.63 -19.00
CA VAL A 292 8.63 -2.97 -19.05
C VAL A 292 8.43 -3.41 -20.50
N LEU A 293 7.85 -2.55 -21.34
CA LEU A 293 7.63 -2.85 -22.77
C LEU A 293 8.94 -3.15 -23.52
N ASP A 294 10.02 -2.45 -23.17
CA ASP A 294 11.33 -2.68 -23.78
C ASP A 294 11.93 -4.02 -23.33
N VAL A 295 11.76 -4.39 -22.06
CA VAL A 295 12.15 -5.73 -21.55
C VAL A 295 11.32 -6.85 -22.18
N ILE A 296 10.01 -6.66 -22.37
CA ILE A 296 9.13 -7.60 -23.08
C ILE A 296 9.64 -7.88 -24.50
N ARG A 297 9.94 -6.81 -25.26
CA ARG A 297 10.47 -6.92 -26.63
C ARG A 297 11.82 -7.63 -26.66
N GLU A 298 12.67 -7.38 -25.69
CA GLU A 298 13.96 -8.06 -25.56
C GLU A 298 13.77 -9.55 -25.30
N SER A 299 12.88 -9.93 -24.37
CA SER A 299 12.53 -11.33 -24.09
C SER A 299 11.97 -12.04 -25.34
N LYS A 300 11.09 -11.38 -26.11
CA LYS A 300 10.58 -11.91 -27.40
C LYS A 300 11.70 -12.16 -28.41
N ARG A 301 12.75 -11.34 -28.45
CA ARG A 301 13.89 -11.52 -29.36
C ARG A 301 14.79 -12.68 -28.94
N MET A 302 14.96 -12.90 -27.64
CA MET A 302 15.79 -13.99 -27.12
C MET A 302 15.17 -15.38 -27.26
N ARG A 303 13.85 -15.47 -27.46
CA ARG A 303 13.12 -16.72 -27.71
C ARG A 303 13.16 -17.20 -29.17
N LYS A 304 13.51 -16.30 -30.11
CA LYS A 304 13.64 -16.60 -31.55
C LYS A 304 15.04 -17.08 -31.89
#